data_AF-A0AAD5SJI2-F1
#
_entry.id   AF-A0AAD5SJI2-F1
#
_cell.length_a   1.000
_cell.length_b   1.000
_cell.length_c   1.000
_cell.angle_alpha   90.00
_cell.angle_beta   90.00
_cell.angle_gamma   90.00
#
_symmetry.space_group_name_H-M   'P 1'
#
loop_
_entity.id
_entity.type
_entity.pdbx_description
1 polymer ?
#
loop_
_entity_poly.entity_id
_entity_poly.type
_entity_poly.pdbx_seq_one_letter_code
_entity_poly.pdbx_strand_id
1 'polypeptide(L)'
;MSYNQGNVPGHPYQGAPPGQQGYAAPPGQPSYPEQQQYGQPPQPGYGYQPPPGTQPGYAAPGQPPVAYGQPYAGPTSSASPYTSPDRAGSQHSLYSREESLIHLPLQGPPPTSPYGNAPHGHAGAIPYAGPYLKLGLCTDTAWNASVLVVSQSATPPSIILEAHAGPATLESRLIDTFMSHHFYRVDLSLQMLPGQEQKFKYHVSYNPSIQFTFHVPAADNPSWKWAFYSCNGFSLNVPDERRKEMGGVTPLWRDMMYQHTAVSPFHAMVGGGDQVYADGVFRVLPSILEWMEVKGKEERKVHPWTARMEEETCRFYCELYLQCFGEEVIRDALASIPYVFAIDDHDLFDGVGSYPEYLQQSQVFINVTRIGYRFYLLFQHHTTPELAQADGYFSSTGRGYNFYRKFGYQNLVLGVDSRAERNVHQINTPQTWEMMFQGAEQFLRANPGQIKNICFIAAVPIAYPRMGFADDALKKLGSVKLAANKS
;
A
#
# COMPACT_ATOMS: atom_id res chain seq x y z
N MET A 1 16.44 -62.51 -3.70
CA MET A 1 17.42 -62.19 -2.63
C MET A 1 17.00 -60.80 -2.10
N SER A 2 16.38 -60.57 -0.93
CA SER A 2 16.41 -61.27 0.38
C SER A 2 17.86 -61.38 0.89
N TYR A 3 18.32 -60.82 2.02
CA TYR A 3 17.76 -60.50 3.36
C TYR A 3 18.51 -59.28 4.00
N ASN A 4 18.14 -58.58 5.08
CA ASN A 4 16.91 -58.51 5.92
C ASN A 4 16.77 -57.12 6.64
N GLN A 5 15.74 -56.98 7.47
CA GLN A 5 15.32 -55.92 8.41
C GLN A 5 16.26 -55.60 9.60
N GLY A 6 16.10 -54.39 10.17
CA GLY A 6 16.43 -54.01 11.56
C GLY A 6 15.27 -53.19 12.15
N ASN A 7 14.93 -53.37 13.44
CA ASN A 7 13.57 -53.12 13.95
C ASN A 7 13.36 -51.78 14.72
N VAL A 8 12.09 -51.40 14.87
CA VAL A 8 11.57 -50.14 15.46
C VAL A 8 11.41 -50.24 16.99
N PRO A 9 11.34 -49.12 17.73
CA PRO A 9 10.09 -48.78 18.42
C PRO A 9 9.73 -47.27 18.32
N GLY A 10 8.47 -46.84 18.27
CA GLY A 10 7.21 -47.58 18.44
C GLY A 10 6.39 -47.02 19.60
N HIS A 11 5.81 -45.82 19.47
CA HIS A 11 4.82 -45.27 20.41
C HIS A 11 3.53 -44.86 19.68
N PRO A 12 2.35 -44.95 20.34
CA PRO A 12 1.09 -45.13 19.62
C PRO A 12 0.25 -43.86 19.52
N TYR A 13 -0.32 -43.63 18.34
CA TYR A 13 -1.49 -42.77 18.17
C TYR A 13 -2.77 -43.56 18.52
N GLN A 14 -3.42 -43.18 19.62
CA GLN A 14 -4.85 -43.42 19.83
C GLN A 14 -5.47 -42.17 20.48
N GLY A 15 -6.43 -41.57 19.78
CA GLY A 15 -7.12 -40.36 20.22
C GLY A 15 -8.14 -39.93 19.16
N ALA A 16 -9.38 -40.38 19.32
CA ALA A 16 -10.49 -39.97 18.45
C ALA A 16 -10.84 -38.49 18.68
N PRO A 17 -11.41 -37.78 17.69
CA PRO A 17 -11.79 -36.38 17.86
C PRO A 17 -12.94 -36.24 18.88
N PRO A 18 -12.85 -35.33 19.87
CA PRO A 18 -13.98 -35.03 20.74
C PRO A 18 -15.09 -34.36 19.93
N GLY A 19 -16.31 -34.87 20.10
CA GLY A 19 -17.48 -34.44 19.33
C GLY A 19 -17.96 -33.03 19.67
N GLN A 20 -18.84 -32.52 18.79
CA GLN A 20 -19.53 -31.24 18.95
C GLN A 20 -20.23 -31.15 20.33
N GLN A 21 -19.77 -30.23 21.18
CA GLN A 21 -20.56 -29.73 22.30
C GLN A 21 -21.15 -28.38 21.89
N GLY A 22 -22.48 -28.30 21.87
CA GLY A 22 -23.20 -27.10 21.47
C GLY A 22 -23.00 -25.97 22.49
N TYR A 23 -22.66 -24.78 22.00
CA TYR A 23 -22.69 -23.57 22.82
C TYR A 23 -24.15 -23.22 23.17
N ALA A 24 -24.49 -23.32 24.45
CA ALA A 24 -25.76 -22.82 24.96
C ALA A 24 -25.80 -21.28 24.86
N ALA A 25 -26.92 -20.73 24.39
CA ALA A 25 -27.09 -19.29 24.26
C ALA A 25 -27.15 -18.60 25.65
N PRO A 26 -26.53 -17.41 25.83
CA PRO A 26 -26.74 -16.60 27.03
C PRO A 26 -28.16 -16.02 27.03
N PRO A 27 -28.85 -15.94 28.19
CA PRO A 27 -30.16 -15.33 28.28
C PRO A 27 -30.08 -13.79 28.36
N GLY A 28 -30.98 -13.11 27.66
CA GLY A 28 -31.28 -11.68 27.89
C GLY A 28 -30.79 -10.71 26.81
N GLN A 29 -31.58 -10.52 25.75
CA GLN A 29 -31.52 -9.30 24.95
C GLN A 29 -32.29 -8.16 25.66
N PRO A 30 -31.73 -6.96 25.80
CA PRO A 30 -32.52 -5.73 25.88
C PRO A 30 -33.13 -5.44 24.51
N SER A 31 -34.44 -5.22 24.45
CA SER A 31 -35.18 -4.84 23.24
C SER A 31 -34.69 -3.49 22.70
N TYR A 32 -34.36 -3.43 21.40
CA TYR A 32 -34.18 -2.17 20.69
C TYR A 32 -35.52 -1.42 20.59
N PRO A 33 -35.58 -0.11 20.92
CA PRO A 33 -36.77 0.70 20.66
C PRO A 33 -36.95 0.98 19.16
N GLU A 34 -38.18 1.29 18.78
CA GLU A 34 -38.66 1.34 17.39
C GLU A 34 -37.99 2.40 16.50
N GLN A 35 -38.04 2.12 15.19
CA GLN A 35 -37.51 3.00 14.14
C GLN A 35 -38.24 4.35 14.11
N GLN A 36 -37.52 5.45 14.31
CA GLN A 36 -38.04 6.77 13.93
C GLN A 36 -37.98 6.92 12.41
N GLN A 37 -39.16 7.18 11.84
CA GLN A 37 -39.41 7.25 10.41
C GLN A 37 -38.84 8.56 9.83
N TYR A 38 -37.64 8.52 9.25
CA TYR A 38 -37.09 9.66 8.52
C TYR A 38 -37.78 9.84 7.17
N GLY A 39 -38.11 11.10 6.85
CA GLY A 39 -38.96 11.47 5.72
C GLY A 39 -38.35 11.22 4.33
N GLN A 40 -39.20 11.28 3.31
CA GLN A 40 -38.82 11.01 1.92
C GLN A 40 -37.75 11.98 1.37
N PRO A 41 -36.86 11.53 0.47
CA PRO A 41 -35.94 12.41 -0.23
C PRO A 41 -36.70 13.33 -1.21
N PRO A 42 -36.27 14.59 -1.39
CA PRO A 42 -36.84 15.49 -2.39
C PRO A 42 -36.47 15.05 -3.81
N GLN A 43 -37.40 15.26 -4.76
CA GLN A 43 -37.21 14.97 -6.18
C GLN A 43 -36.17 15.90 -6.83
N PRO A 44 -35.36 15.44 -7.80
CA PRO A 44 -34.29 16.23 -8.40
C PRO A 44 -34.82 17.30 -9.37
N GLY A 45 -34.41 18.55 -9.16
CA GLY A 45 -34.69 19.68 -10.05
C GLY A 45 -33.52 20.03 -10.95
N TYR A 46 -33.78 20.03 -12.26
CA TYR A 46 -33.09 20.75 -13.35
C TYR A 46 -31.56 20.53 -13.53
N GLY A 47 -31.26 19.76 -14.57
CA GLY A 47 -29.92 19.38 -14.99
C GLY A 47 -29.00 20.51 -15.47
N TYR A 48 -27.71 20.14 -15.51
CA TYR A 48 -26.62 20.92 -16.06
C TYR A 48 -26.00 20.16 -17.23
N GLN A 49 -25.91 20.76 -18.42
CA GLN A 49 -25.22 20.19 -19.57
C GLN A 49 -23.78 20.71 -19.63
N PRO A 50 -22.75 19.85 -19.74
CA PRO A 50 -21.39 20.31 -20.03
C PRO A 50 -21.28 20.76 -21.51
N PRO A 51 -20.52 21.82 -21.81
CA PRO A 51 -20.29 22.28 -23.18
C PRO A 51 -19.34 21.34 -23.95
N PRO A 52 -19.44 21.27 -25.29
CA PRO A 52 -18.70 20.29 -26.08
C PRO A 52 -17.27 20.71 -26.44
N GLY A 53 -16.31 19.82 -26.13
CA GLY A 53 -15.22 19.47 -27.05
C GLY A 53 -13.92 20.28 -27.01
N THR A 54 -12.86 19.64 -26.49
CA THR A 54 -11.51 19.69 -27.07
C THR A 54 -10.80 18.35 -26.78
N GLN A 55 -10.45 17.60 -27.83
CA GLN A 55 -9.51 16.47 -27.72
C GLN A 55 -8.07 16.97 -27.93
N PRO A 56 -7.10 16.54 -27.10
CA PRO A 56 -5.68 16.54 -27.46
C PRO A 56 -5.32 15.20 -28.14
N GLY A 57 -4.65 15.26 -29.28
CA GLY A 57 -4.31 14.09 -30.08
C GLY A 57 -3.13 13.26 -29.57
N TYR A 58 -3.02 12.04 -30.07
CA TYR A 58 -1.93 11.10 -29.81
C TYR A 58 -0.56 11.62 -30.31
N ALA A 59 0.47 11.48 -29.47
CA ALA A 59 1.87 11.57 -29.89
C ALA A 59 2.44 10.15 -30.11
N ALA A 60 3.22 9.97 -31.18
CA ALA A 60 3.82 8.69 -31.55
C ALA A 60 5.10 8.38 -30.72
N PRO A 61 5.46 7.09 -30.53
CA PRO A 61 6.56 6.68 -29.65
C PRO A 61 7.94 6.85 -30.31
N GLY A 62 8.96 7.26 -29.54
CA GLY A 62 10.35 7.27 -30.04
C GLY A 62 11.36 8.21 -29.38
N GLN A 63 11.22 8.58 -28.10
CA GLN A 63 12.22 9.37 -27.35
C GLN A 63 12.52 8.72 -25.99
N PRO A 64 13.79 8.71 -25.53
CA PRO A 64 14.14 8.21 -24.20
C PRO A 64 13.62 9.16 -23.10
N PRO A 65 13.28 8.64 -21.90
CA PRO A 65 12.82 9.48 -20.80
C PRO A 65 13.93 10.43 -20.32
N VAL A 66 13.54 11.65 -19.97
CA VAL A 66 14.43 12.69 -19.45
C VAL A 66 14.86 12.35 -18.02
N ALA A 67 16.13 12.59 -17.68
CA ALA A 67 16.65 12.29 -16.35
C ALA A 67 15.94 13.11 -15.25
N TYR A 68 15.50 12.42 -14.20
CA TYR A 68 14.98 13.03 -12.97
C TYR A 68 16.07 13.86 -12.30
N GLY A 69 15.87 15.19 -12.15
CA GLY A 69 16.92 16.06 -11.60
C GLY A 69 16.65 17.57 -11.59
N GLN A 70 15.39 18.01 -11.55
CA GLN A 70 15.06 19.44 -11.41
C GLN A 70 14.11 19.66 -10.22
N PRO A 71 14.44 20.58 -9.28
CA PRO A 71 13.54 20.92 -8.18
C PRO A 71 12.30 21.65 -8.71
N TYR A 72 11.12 21.26 -8.23
CA TYR A 72 9.85 21.82 -8.68
C TYR A 72 9.61 23.21 -8.07
N ALA A 73 9.71 24.26 -8.89
CA ALA A 73 9.24 25.59 -8.50
C ALA A 73 7.71 25.61 -8.47
N GLY A 74 7.12 25.67 -7.28
CA GLY A 74 5.66 25.69 -7.11
C GLY A 74 4.99 26.94 -7.71
N PRO A 75 3.75 26.84 -8.20
CA PRO A 75 3.02 27.97 -8.75
C PRO A 75 2.66 29.00 -7.67
N THR A 76 2.76 30.28 -8.00
CA THR A 76 2.40 31.40 -7.13
C THR A 76 0.89 31.51 -6.93
N SER A 77 0.47 31.78 -5.69
CA SER A 77 -0.94 31.90 -5.32
C SER A 77 -1.61 33.13 -5.95
N SER A 78 -2.75 32.93 -6.60
CA SER A 78 -3.75 33.99 -6.81
C SER A 78 -4.95 33.71 -5.90
N ALA A 79 -5.32 34.70 -5.09
CA ALA A 79 -6.39 34.57 -4.12
C ALA A 79 -7.77 34.84 -4.74
N SER A 80 -8.82 34.27 -4.16
CA SER A 80 -10.19 34.78 -4.30
C SER A 80 -10.97 34.63 -3.00
N PRO A 81 -11.90 35.56 -2.68
CA PRO A 81 -12.34 35.75 -1.31
C PRO A 81 -13.69 35.09 -1.03
N TYR A 82 -13.78 34.37 0.09
CA TYR A 82 -15.04 34.13 0.77
C TYR A 82 -14.88 34.38 2.27
N THR A 83 -15.41 35.52 2.71
CA THR A 83 -15.61 35.84 4.13
C THR A 83 -16.92 35.23 4.61
N SER A 84 -16.93 34.76 5.86
CA SER A 84 -18.16 34.45 6.60
C SER A 84 -17.89 34.60 8.10
N PRO A 85 -18.93 34.93 8.91
CA PRO A 85 -18.75 35.88 10.00
C PRO A 85 -18.34 35.27 11.34
N ASP A 86 -17.70 36.12 12.15
CA ASP A 86 -17.32 35.85 13.53
C ASP A 86 -18.46 35.32 14.39
N ARG A 87 -18.13 34.38 15.29
CA ARG A 87 -18.88 34.15 16.52
C ARG A 87 -17.93 34.09 17.70
N ALA A 88 -17.75 35.24 18.35
CA ALA A 88 -16.88 35.37 19.52
C ALA A 88 -17.37 34.49 20.68
N GLY A 89 -16.45 33.76 21.31
CA GLY A 89 -16.73 32.87 22.44
C GLY A 89 -15.46 32.46 23.19
N SER A 90 -15.14 33.20 24.25
CA SER A 90 -14.16 32.87 25.30
C SER A 90 -12.81 32.28 24.87
N GLN A 91 -11.83 33.15 24.59
CA GLN A 91 -10.42 32.76 24.61
C GLN A 91 -9.97 32.52 26.07
N HIS A 92 -9.57 31.29 26.41
CA HIS A 92 -8.72 31.03 27.58
C HIS A 92 -7.77 29.86 27.34
N SER A 93 -6.48 30.20 27.20
CA SER A 93 -5.30 29.34 27.45
C SER A 93 -5.24 27.94 26.79
N LEU A 94 -4.89 27.89 25.50
CA LEU A 94 -4.30 26.69 24.85
C LEU A 94 -2.83 26.87 24.40
N TYR A 95 -2.28 28.08 24.49
CA TYR A 95 -0.96 28.42 23.93
C TYR A 95 0.27 27.79 24.61
N SER A 96 0.12 27.14 25.76
CA SER A 96 1.23 26.54 26.52
C SER A 96 1.46 25.06 26.24
N ARG A 97 0.83 24.48 25.21
CA ARG A 97 0.94 23.03 24.91
C ARG A 97 1.59 22.68 23.55
N GLU A 98 1.82 23.64 22.66
CA GLU A 98 2.40 23.36 21.34
C GLU A 98 3.81 22.75 21.37
N GLU A 99 4.63 23.08 22.38
CA GLU A 99 5.98 22.52 22.52
C GLU A 99 5.99 21.02 22.86
N SER A 100 4.86 20.47 23.35
CA SER A 100 4.76 19.07 23.79
C SER A 100 4.41 18.06 22.69
N LEU A 101 4.11 18.52 21.46
CA LEU A 101 3.73 17.66 20.32
C LEU A 101 4.87 17.47 19.31
N ILE A 102 6.04 18.10 19.52
CA ILE A 102 7.22 17.93 18.65
C ILE A 102 8.21 16.95 19.29
N HIS A 103 7.69 15.80 19.72
CA HIS A 103 8.49 14.61 19.96
C HIS A 103 8.07 13.52 18.98
N LEU A 104 8.73 13.52 17.82
CA LEU A 104 9.19 12.26 17.25
C LEU A 104 9.84 11.46 18.39
N PRO A 105 9.59 10.15 18.57
CA PRO A 105 10.17 9.39 19.67
C PRO A 105 11.68 9.19 19.45
N LEU A 106 12.45 10.24 19.80
CA LEU A 106 13.91 10.40 19.67
C LEU A 106 14.71 9.58 20.70
N GLN A 107 14.05 8.70 21.44
CA GLN A 107 14.68 7.85 22.46
C GLN A 107 14.63 6.38 22.05
N GLY A 108 15.67 6.01 21.32
CA GLY A 108 16.15 4.65 21.10
C GLY A 108 17.61 4.76 20.66
N PRO A 109 18.49 3.78 20.94
CA PRO A 109 19.82 3.77 20.33
C PRO A 109 19.65 3.83 18.79
N PRO A 110 20.57 4.49 18.06
CA PRO A 110 20.51 4.50 16.61
C PRO A 110 20.51 3.03 16.13
N PRO A 111 19.55 2.61 15.28
CA PRO A 111 19.60 1.28 14.70
C PRO A 111 20.91 1.18 13.93
N THR A 112 21.73 0.18 14.27
CA THR A 112 22.91 -0.12 13.47
C THR A 112 22.41 -0.46 12.07
N SER A 113 22.83 0.33 11.08
CA SER A 113 22.61 0.10 9.65
C SER A 113 22.60 -1.41 9.34
N PRO A 114 21.43 -2.02 9.08
CA PRO A 114 21.32 -3.46 8.87
C PRO A 114 21.50 -3.81 7.38
N TYR A 115 22.13 -2.92 6.60
CA TYR A 115 22.32 -3.04 5.15
C TYR A 115 23.37 -4.10 4.81
N GLY A 116 23.03 -5.35 5.11
CA GLY A 116 23.75 -6.54 4.66
C GLY A 116 23.54 -6.75 3.16
N ASN A 117 24.59 -7.20 2.48
CA ASN A 117 24.57 -7.48 1.04
C ASN A 117 23.39 -8.38 0.66
N ALA A 118 22.68 -8.02 -0.42
CA ALA A 118 21.66 -8.88 -1.01
C ALA A 118 22.24 -10.27 -1.37
N PRO A 119 21.44 -11.35 -1.30
CA PRO A 119 21.95 -12.71 -1.50
C PRO A 119 22.65 -12.88 -2.84
N HIS A 120 23.88 -13.40 -2.80
CA HIS A 120 24.68 -13.63 -4.00
C HIS A 120 24.02 -14.66 -4.91
N GLY A 121 23.60 -14.23 -6.11
CA GLY A 121 23.28 -15.14 -7.20
C GLY A 121 24.50 -15.96 -7.61
N HIS A 122 24.26 -17.16 -8.14
CA HIS A 122 25.33 -18.01 -8.69
C HIS A 122 26.15 -17.26 -9.76
N ALA A 123 27.46 -17.49 -9.77
CA ALA A 123 28.39 -16.85 -10.69
C ALA A 123 27.94 -17.04 -12.16
N GLY A 124 27.57 -15.93 -12.82
CA GLY A 124 27.12 -15.90 -14.21
C GLY A 124 25.65 -15.49 -14.42
N ALA A 125 24.81 -15.47 -13.38
CA ALA A 125 23.45 -14.92 -13.50
C ALA A 125 23.46 -13.38 -13.46
N ILE A 126 22.63 -12.74 -14.29
CA ILE A 126 22.37 -11.30 -14.19
C ILE A 126 21.68 -11.03 -12.83
N PRO A 127 22.21 -10.14 -11.97
CA PRO A 127 21.55 -9.81 -10.71
C PRO A 127 20.29 -8.98 -10.97
N TYR A 128 19.15 -9.50 -10.50
CA TYR A 128 17.85 -8.84 -10.57
C TYR A 128 17.03 -9.12 -9.30
N ALA A 129 16.06 -8.26 -9.02
CA ALA A 129 15.04 -8.43 -8.00
C ALA A 129 13.64 -8.56 -8.63
N GLY A 130 12.73 -9.22 -7.93
CA GLY A 130 11.48 -9.74 -8.49
C GLY A 130 11.63 -11.17 -9.02
N PRO A 131 10.75 -11.64 -9.93
CA PRO A 131 9.61 -10.91 -10.49
C PRO A 131 8.54 -10.64 -9.44
N TYR A 132 7.96 -9.43 -9.44
CA TYR A 132 6.80 -9.09 -8.61
C TYR A 132 5.56 -9.09 -9.50
N LEU A 133 4.44 -9.69 -9.09
CA LEU A 133 3.22 -9.89 -9.87
C LEU A 133 2.05 -9.09 -9.29
N LYS A 134 1.70 -7.97 -9.91
CA LYS A 134 0.67 -7.04 -9.45
C LYS A 134 -0.59 -7.16 -10.30
N LEU A 135 -1.75 -7.20 -9.66
CA LEU A 135 -3.05 -7.32 -10.31
C LEU A 135 -3.58 -5.96 -10.82
N GLY A 136 -4.00 -5.93 -12.08
CA GLY A 136 -4.65 -4.80 -12.74
C GLY A 136 -6.18 -4.85 -12.66
N LEU A 137 -6.85 -3.91 -13.31
CA LEU A 137 -8.30 -3.94 -13.44
C LEU A 137 -8.71 -5.06 -14.42
N CYS A 138 -9.31 -6.12 -13.89
CA CYS A 138 -9.84 -7.23 -14.66
C CYS A 138 -11.27 -6.94 -15.17
N THR A 139 -11.65 -7.56 -16.29
CA THR A 139 -13.04 -7.61 -16.77
C THR A 139 -13.67 -8.97 -16.38
N ASP A 140 -14.87 -9.28 -16.88
CA ASP A 140 -15.51 -10.59 -16.67
C ASP A 140 -14.81 -11.73 -17.43
N THR A 141 -13.99 -11.40 -18.42
CA THR A 141 -13.35 -12.38 -19.32
C THR A 141 -11.84 -12.21 -19.46
N ALA A 142 -11.29 -11.03 -19.12
CA ALA A 142 -9.87 -10.74 -19.18
C ALA A 142 -9.30 -10.51 -17.78
N TRP A 143 -8.32 -11.34 -17.42
CA TRP A 143 -7.48 -11.18 -16.25
C TRP A 143 -6.26 -10.33 -16.63
N ASN A 144 -6.12 -9.17 -16.00
CA ASN A 144 -5.09 -8.19 -16.31
C ASN A 144 -4.12 -8.05 -15.14
N ALA A 145 -2.82 -8.05 -15.42
CA ALA A 145 -1.76 -7.90 -14.43
C ALA A 145 -0.51 -7.27 -15.05
N SER A 146 0.48 -6.98 -14.22
CA SER A 146 1.83 -6.66 -14.69
C SER A 146 2.89 -7.31 -13.80
N VAL A 147 4.02 -7.65 -14.41
CA VAL A 147 5.21 -8.13 -13.71
C VAL A 147 6.29 -7.07 -13.72
N LEU A 148 6.89 -6.78 -12.57
CA LEU A 148 8.06 -5.92 -12.44
C LEU A 148 9.32 -6.77 -12.20
N VAL A 149 10.38 -6.44 -12.93
CA VAL A 149 11.74 -6.94 -12.72
C VAL A 149 12.66 -5.73 -12.57
N VAL A 150 13.40 -5.66 -11.47
CA VAL A 150 14.40 -4.60 -11.23
C VAL A 150 15.77 -5.19 -11.52
N SER A 151 16.45 -4.69 -12.56
CA SER A 151 17.69 -5.27 -13.07
C SER A 151 18.86 -4.31 -12.93
N GLN A 152 20.07 -4.84 -12.69
CA GLN A 152 21.32 -4.07 -12.84
C GLN A 152 21.88 -4.10 -14.27
N SER A 153 21.22 -4.83 -15.19
CA SER A 153 21.54 -4.84 -16.62
C SER A 153 20.58 -3.94 -17.39
N ALA A 154 21.12 -3.15 -18.32
CA ALA A 154 20.35 -2.35 -19.27
C ALA A 154 19.73 -3.17 -20.43
N THR A 155 20.05 -4.47 -20.54
CA THR A 155 19.40 -5.39 -21.48
C THR A 155 18.02 -5.76 -20.94
N PRO A 156 16.90 -5.44 -21.61
CA PRO A 156 15.57 -5.73 -21.09
C PRO A 156 15.36 -7.24 -20.84
N PRO A 157 14.77 -7.65 -19.70
CA PRO A 157 14.28 -9.01 -19.51
C PRO A 157 12.97 -9.21 -20.29
N SER A 158 12.60 -10.46 -20.49
CA SER A 158 11.27 -10.86 -20.98
C SER A 158 10.69 -11.89 -20.00
N ILE A 159 9.37 -11.99 -19.90
CA ILE A 159 8.71 -13.06 -19.14
C ILE A 159 8.34 -14.18 -20.08
N ILE A 160 8.79 -15.40 -19.77
CA ILE A 160 8.41 -16.61 -20.50
C ILE A 160 7.25 -17.27 -19.74
N LEU A 161 6.08 -17.32 -20.36
CA LEU A 161 4.84 -17.85 -19.80
C LEU A 161 4.50 -19.20 -20.45
N GLU A 162 4.42 -20.26 -19.65
CA GLU A 162 3.94 -21.58 -20.07
C GLU A 162 2.41 -21.56 -20.19
N ALA A 163 1.90 -21.13 -21.35
CA ALA A 163 0.47 -21.11 -21.66
C ALA A 163 0.01 -22.41 -22.33
N HIS A 164 -1.30 -22.68 -22.32
CA HIS A 164 -1.89 -23.90 -22.91
C HIS A 164 -1.60 -24.07 -24.42
N ALA A 165 -1.40 -22.96 -25.15
CA ALA A 165 -1.05 -22.96 -26.57
C ALA A 165 0.45 -23.15 -26.85
N GLY A 166 1.28 -23.26 -25.81
CA GLY A 166 2.74 -23.27 -25.87
C GLY A 166 3.37 -22.10 -25.09
N PRO A 167 4.71 -22.09 -24.94
CA PRO A 167 5.42 -20.98 -24.30
C PRO A 167 5.23 -19.66 -25.07
N ALA A 168 4.89 -18.60 -24.36
CA ALA A 168 4.79 -17.25 -24.88
C ALA A 168 5.88 -16.35 -24.27
N THR A 169 6.62 -15.64 -25.11
CA THR A 169 7.56 -14.59 -24.67
C THR A 169 6.80 -13.27 -24.59
N LEU A 170 6.82 -12.64 -23.42
CA LEU A 170 6.22 -11.34 -23.15
C LEU A 170 7.32 -10.32 -22.92
N GLU A 171 7.45 -9.35 -23.83
CA GLU A 171 8.51 -8.34 -23.77
C GLU A 171 8.26 -7.29 -22.68
N SER A 172 9.35 -6.78 -22.10
CA SER A 172 9.27 -5.70 -21.12
C SER A 172 9.49 -4.32 -21.73
N ARG A 173 8.97 -3.32 -21.03
CA ARG A 173 9.28 -1.90 -21.23
C ARG A 173 9.95 -1.33 -20.00
N LEU A 174 10.98 -0.52 -20.20
CA LEU A 174 11.58 0.29 -19.14
C LEU A 174 10.57 1.36 -18.70
N ILE A 175 10.29 1.45 -17.40
CA ILE A 175 9.40 2.50 -16.84
C ILE A 175 10.16 3.56 -16.03
N ASP A 176 11.29 3.21 -15.41
CA ASP A 176 12.13 4.14 -14.64
C ASP A 176 13.59 3.62 -14.60
N THR A 177 14.55 4.47 -14.23
CA THR A 177 15.92 4.09 -13.88
C THR A 177 16.42 4.94 -12.72
N PHE A 178 17.03 4.30 -11.71
CA PHE A 178 17.67 4.96 -10.60
C PHE A 178 19.03 4.31 -10.29
N MET A 179 20.11 5.11 -10.38
CA MET A 179 21.49 4.61 -10.35
C MET A 179 21.67 3.47 -11.40
N SER A 180 22.11 2.29 -10.98
CA SER A 180 22.22 1.10 -11.83
C SER A 180 20.93 0.28 -11.93
N HIS A 181 19.85 0.64 -11.21
CA HIS A 181 18.61 -0.13 -11.18
C HIS A 181 17.66 0.32 -12.29
N HIS A 182 17.41 -0.58 -13.22
CA HIS A 182 16.45 -0.42 -14.32
C HIS A 182 15.14 -1.12 -13.97
N PHE A 183 14.02 -0.39 -14.02
CA PHE A 183 12.70 -0.89 -13.67
C PHE A 183 11.97 -1.35 -14.94
N TYR A 184 11.91 -2.66 -15.16
CA TYR A 184 11.27 -3.25 -16.34
C TYR A 184 9.90 -3.82 -16.00
N ARG A 185 8.88 -3.37 -16.71
CA ARG A 185 7.50 -3.86 -16.60
C ARG A 185 7.15 -4.73 -17.80
N VAL A 186 6.55 -5.89 -17.55
CA VAL A 186 5.79 -6.68 -18.53
C VAL A 186 4.32 -6.54 -18.21
N ASP A 187 3.48 -6.30 -19.23
CA ASP A 187 2.03 -6.25 -19.10
C ASP A 187 1.40 -7.59 -19.54
N LEU A 188 0.45 -8.12 -18.76
CA LEU A 188 -0.21 -9.40 -18.99
C LEU A 188 -1.73 -9.20 -19.12
N SER A 189 -2.31 -9.77 -20.17
CA SER A 189 -3.76 -9.86 -20.38
C SER A 189 -4.10 -11.28 -20.79
N LEU A 190 -4.68 -12.05 -19.87
CA LEU A 190 -5.01 -13.46 -20.05
C LEU A 190 -6.52 -13.66 -20.12
N GLN A 191 -6.97 -14.49 -21.06
CA GLN A 191 -8.37 -14.89 -21.16
C GLN A 191 -8.72 -15.85 -20.00
N MET A 192 -9.69 -15.47 -19.18
CA MET A 192 -10.31 -16.36 -18.19
C MET A 192 -11.26 -17.32 -18.90
N LEU A 193 -11.19 -18.61 -18.57
CA LEU A 193 -12.09 -19.63 -19.12
C LEU A 193 -13.30 -19.88 -18.19
N PRO A 194 -14.52 -20.11 -18.70
CA PRO A 194 -15.64 -20.54 -17.87
C PRO A 194 -15.43 -21.93 -17.27
N GLY A 195 -15.93 -22.16 -16.05
CA GLY A 195 -15.91 -23.43 -15.33
C GLY A 195 -14.53 -23.92 -14.86
N GLN A 196 -13.44 -23.21 -15.17
CA GLN A 196 -12.07 -23.70 -14.97
C GLN A 196 -11.14 -22.65 -14.35
N GLU A 197 -10.62 -22.91 -13.15
CA GLU A 197 -9.43 -22.23 -12.63
C GLU A 197 -8.19 -22.67 -13.44
N GLN A 198 -7.38 -21.73 -13.87
CA GLN A 198 -6.20 -21.94 -14.69
C GLN A 198 -4.93 -21.67 -13.88
N LYS A 199 -4.01 -22.63 -13.89
CA LYS A 199 -2.67 -22.47 -13.30
C LYS A 199 -1.68 -22.14 -14.40
N PHE A 200 -0.99 -21.00 -14.25
CA PHE A 200 0.09 -20.58 -15.14
C PHE A 200 1.44 -20.77 -14.46
N LYS A 201 2.47 -21.04 -15.26
CA LYS A 201 3.86 -21.16 -14.82
C LYS A 201 4.72 -20.21 -15.66
N TYR A 202 5.67 -19.52 -15.03
CA TYR A 202 6.48 -18.53 -15.72
C TYR A 202 7.88 -18.38 -15.12
N HIS A 203 8.78 -17.76 -15.88
CA HIS A 203 10.10 -17.34 -15.40
C HIS A 203 10.58 -16.05 -16.09
N VAL A 204 11.60 -15.42 -15.50
CA VAL A 204 12.34 -14.31 -16.12
C VAL A 204 13.37 -14.88 -17.10
N SER A 205 13.53 -14.26 -18.27
CA SER A 205 14.46 -14.74 -19.30
C SER A 205 15.92 -14.83 -18.82
N TYR A 206 16.33 -14.00 -17.86
CA TYR A 206 17.66 -14.01 -17.25
C TYR A 206 18.01 -15.31 -16.49
N ASN A 207 17.03 -16.04 -15.94
CA ASN A 207 17.28 -17.28 -15.21
C ASN A 207 16.10 -18.26 -15.31
N PRO A 208 16.06 -19.13 -16.33
CA PRO A 208 15.00 -20.13 -16.51
C PRO A 208 14.88 -21.18 -15.40
N SER A 209 15.89 -21.30 -14.52
CA SER A 209 15.92 -22.29 -13.43
C SER A 209 15.02 -21.91 -12.26
N ILE A 210 14.68 -20.62 -12.11
CA ILE A 210 13.78 -20.12 -11.07
C ILE A 210 12.42 -19.87 -11.73
N GLN A 211 11.41 -20.64 -11.32
CA GLN A 211 10.10 -20.67 -11.95
C GLN A 211 9.00 -20.47 -10.90
N PHE A 212 8.04 -19.61 -11.21
CA PHE A 212 6.93 -19.27 -10.33
C PHE A 212 5.60 -19.71 -10.94
N THR A 213 4.56 -19.83 -10.12
CA THR A 213 3.22 -20.18 -10.59
C THR A 213 2.16 -19.32 -9.95
N PHE A 214 1.19 -18.87 -10.74
CA PHE A 214 0.04 -18.09 -10.27
C PHE A 214 -1.26 -18.68 -10.80
N HIS A 215 -2.37 -18.32 -10.16
CA HIS A 215 -3.69 -18.89 -10.39
C HIS A 215 -4.66 -17.84 -10.93
N VAL A 216 -5.15 -18.06 -12.15
CA VAL A 216 -6.19 -17.25 -12.80
C VAL A 216 -7.55 -17.93 -12.57
N PRO A 217 -8.53 -17.24 -11.99
CA PRO A 217 -9.85 -17.81 -11.72
C PRO A 217 -10.69 -18.00 -12.99
N ALA A 218 -11.71 -18.86 -12.88
CA ALA A 218 -12.70 -19.02 -13.94
C ALA A 218 -13.49 -17.71 -14.16
N ALA A 219 -13.89 -17.45 -15.41
CA ALA A 219 -14.65 -16.26 -15.81
C ALA A 219 -16.01 -16.15 -15.08
N ASP A 220 -16.65 -17.29 -14.85
CA ASP A 220 -17.91 -17.47 -14.14
C ASP A 220 -17.72 -17.75 -12.64
N ASN A 221 -16.54 -17.51 -12.07
CA ASN A 221 -16.36 -17.51 -10.62
C ASN A 221 -16.96 -16.23 -10.01
N PRO A 222 -18.02 -16.32 -9.18
CA PRO A 222 -18.64 -15.15 -8.57
C PRO A 222 -17.70 -14.40 -7.63
N SER A 223 -16.85 -15.11 -6.89
CA SER A 223 -15.99 -14.54 -5.87
C SER A 223 -14.65 -15.23 -5.80
N TRP A 224 -13.60 -14.46 -6.05
CA TRP A 224 -12.23 -14.95 -5.95
C TRP A 224 -11.84 -15.31 -4.51
N LYS A 225 -10.87 -16.22 -4.37
CA LYS A 225 -10.16 -16.49 -3.12
C LYS A 225 -9.06 -15.44 -2.97
N TRP A 226 -9.04 -14.67 -1.88
CA TRP A 226 -7.99 -13.68 -1.65
C TRP A 226 -7.62 -13.55 -0.18
N ALA A 227 -6.38 -13.15 0.07
CA ALA A 227 -5.84 -12.87 1.40
C ALA A 227 -5.78 -11.36 1.67
N PHE A 228 -5.80 -10.96 2.94
CA PHE A 228 -5.59 -9.57 3.38
C PHE A 228 -4.49 -9.51 4.44
N TYR A 229 -3.61 -8.51 4.36
CA TYR A 229 -2.66 -8.15 5.41
C TYR A 229 -2.40 -6.64 5.42
N SER A 230 -1.81 -6.13 6.50
CA SER A 230 -1.26 -4.77 6.61
C SER A 230 -0.14 -4.79 7.65
N CYS A 231 0.58 -3.67 7.83
CA CYS A 231 1.57 -3.51 8.89
C CYS A 231 2.67 -4.59 8.88
N ASN A 232 3.28 -4.81 7.70
CA ASN A 232 4.21 -5.89 7.41
C ASN A 232 5.65 -5.61 7.92
N GLY A 233 5.80 -5.38 9.22
CA GLY A 233 7.09 -5.03 9.80
C GLY A 233 7.02 -4.75 11.29
N PHE A 234 8.02 -4.02 11.79
CA PHE A 234 8.14 -3.69 13.20
C PHE A 234 8.42 -2.19 13.35
N SER A 235 7.61 -1.53 14.17
CA SER A 235 7.84 -0.16 14.61
C SER A 235 9.25 0.01 15.21
N LEU A 236 9.78 1.23 15.11
CA LEU A 236 11.16 1.55 15.50
C LEU A 236 11.48 1.41 17.00
N ASN A 237 10.46 1.23 17.85
CA ASN A 237 10.60 0.98 19.27
C ASN A 237 10.76 -0.52 19.64
N VAL A 238 10.61 -1.45 18.69
CA VAL A 238 10.86 -2.88 18.92
C VAL A 238 12.36 -3.16 18.72
N PRO A 239 13.12 -3.59 19.75
CA PRO A 239 14.55 -3.86 19.61
C PRO A 239 14.85 -5.00 18.64
N ASP A 240 15.97 -4.94 17.91
CA ASP A 240 16.30 -5.94 16.90
C ASP A 240 16.44 -7.36 17.44
N GLU A 241 16.93 -7.54 18.68
CA GLU A 241 16.94 -8.87 19.32
C GLU A 241 15.53 -9.44 19.53
N ARG A 242 14.54 -8.57 19.81
CA ARG A 242 13.14 -9.01 19.91
C ARG A 242 12.55 -9.33 18.53
N ARG A 243 12.92 -8.57 17.49
CA ARG A 243 12.52 -8.86 16.09
C ARG A 243 13.05 -10.23 15.65
N LYS A 244 14.33 -10.53 15.95
CA LYS A 244 14.96 -11.84 15.71
C LYS A 244 14.28 -12.96 16.49
N GLU A 245 14.01 -12.77 17.78
CA GLU A 245 13.32 -13.75 18.64
C GLU A 245 11.93 -14.11 18.10
N MET A 246 11.20 -13.12 17.56
CA MET A 246 9.90 -13.31 16.92
C MET A 246 9.96 -13.90 15.50
N GLY A 247 11.17 -14.10 14.94
CA GLY A 247 11.38 -14.63 13.59
C GLY A 247 11.14 -13.61 12.47
N GLY A 248 11.08 -12.31 12.77
CA GLY A 248 10.78 -11.28 11.78
C GLY A 248 9.35 -11.40 11.22
N VAL A 249 9.18 -11.07 9.94
CA VAL A 249 7.91 -11.26 9.20
C VAL A 249 7.73 -12.71 8.74
N THR A 250 8.81 -13.50 8.70
CA THR A 250 8.88 -14.82 8.07
C THR A 250 7.79 -15.81 8.51
N PRO A 251 7.33 -15.89 9.78
CA PRO A 251 6.27 -16.83 10.18
C PRO A 251 4.94 -16.61 9.44
N LEU A 252 4.54 -15.35 9.24
CA LEU A 252 3.31 -14.99 8.52
C LEU A 252 3.39 -15.43 7.06
N TRP A 253 4.49 -15.08 6.38
CA TRP A 253 4.66 -15.38 4.96
C TRP A 253 4.83 -16.87 4.68
N ARG A 254 5.44 -17.64 5.60
CA ARG A 254 5.48 -19.10 5.52
C ARG A 254 4.10 -19.74 5.65
N ASP A 255 3.27 -19.31 6.60
CA ASP A 255 1.89 -19.81 6.70
C ASP A 255 1.09 -19.40 5.45
N MET A 256 1.17 -18.14 5.02
CA MET A 256 0.43 -17.69 3.83
C MET A 256 0.83 -18.46 2.56
N MET A 257 2.12 -18.75 2.38
CA MET A 257 2.59 -19.61 1.28
C MET A 257 2.17 -21.06 1.45
N TYR A 258 2.10 -21.59 2.66
CA TYR A 258 1.52 -22.91 2.93
C TYR A 258 0.02 -22.96 2.57
N GLN A 259 -0.78 -21.96 2.98
CA GLN A 259 -2.18 -21.84 2.59
C GLN A 259 -2.33 -21.80 1.07
N HIS A 260 -1.54 -20.95 0.38
CA HIS A 260 -1.59 -20.82 -1.08
C HIS A 260 -1.21 -22.11 -1.82
N THR A 261 -0.14 -22.78 -1.40
CA THR A 261 0.45 -23.91 -2.16
C THR A 261 -0.11 -25.28 -1.78
N ALA A 262 -0.45 -25.50 -0.51
CA ALA A 262 -0.83 -26.81 0.03
C ALA A 262 -2.32 -26.94 0.40
N VAL A 263 -3.04 -25.82 0.62
CA VAL A 263 -4.45 -25.84 1.07
C VAL A 263 -5.39 -25.39 -0.05
N SER A 264 -5.31 -24.12 -0.47
CA SER A 264 -6.11 -23.59 -1.58
C SER A 264 -5.47 -22.33 -2.16
N PRO A 265 -5.15 -22.30 -3.47
CA PRO A 265 -4.54 -21.12 -4.08
C PRO A 265 -5.41 -19.87 -3.99
N PHE A 266 -4.82 -18.78 -3.52
CA PHE A 266 -5.36 -17.43 -3.64
C PHE A 266 -5.23 -16.93 -5.10
N HIS A 267 -6.26 -16.26 -5.60
CA HIS A 267 -6.26 -15.54 -6.88
C HIS A 267 -5.73 -14.11 -6.74
N ALA A 268 -5.80 -13.55 -5.53
CA ALA A 268 -5.29 -12.21 -5.24
C ALA A 268 -4.82 -12.08 -3.77
N MET A 269 -3.98 -11.07 -3.51
CA MET A 269 -3.58 -10.65 -2.16
C MET A 269 -3.77 -9.14 -2.01
N VAL A 270 -4.40 -8.71 -0.94
CA VAL A 270 -4.61 -7.29 -0.63
C VAL A 270 -3.71 -6.87 0.52
N GLY A 271 -2.91 -5.84 0.26
CA GLY A 271 -2.14 -5.11 1.28
C GLY A 271 -2.92 -3.84 1.64
N GLY A 272 -3.22 -3.67 2.93
CA GLY A 272 -3.97 -2.53 3.43
C GLY A 272 -3.14 -1.27 3.66
N GLY A 273 -1.86 -1.24 3.28
CA GLY A 273 -0.89 -0.23 3.72
C GLY A 273 0.16 -0.80 4.68
N ASP A 274 1.24 -0.04 4.87
CA ASP A 274 2.46 -0.42 5.61
C ASP A 274 3.06 -1.72 5.06
N GLN A 275 3.31 -1.76 3.75
CA GLN A 275 3.99 -2.88 3.09
C GLN A 275 5.51 -2.84 3.33
N VAL A 276 6.05 -1.63 3.55
CA VAL A 276 7.41 -1.36 4.05
C VAL A 276 7.36 -0.39 5.24
N TYR A 277 8.47 -0.25 5.98
CA TYR A 277 8.61 0.70 7.10
C TYR A 277 9.76 1.69 6.85
N ALA A 278 9.42 2.83 6.24
CA ALA A 278 10.34 3.85 5.75
C ALA A 278 10.74 4.92 6.80
N ASP A 279 10.21 4.83 8.03
CA ASP A 279 10.47 5.73 9.17
C ASP A 279 11.95 6.05 9.42
N GLY A 280 12.83 5.11 9.06
CA GLY A 280 14.28 5.26 9.14
C GLY A 280 14.82 6.49 8.40
N VAL A 281 14.10 7.03 7.41
CA VAL A 281 14.50 8.20 6.61
C VAL A 281 14.85 9.42 7.48
N PHE A 282 14.11 9.64 8.57
CA PHE A 282 14.36 10.72 9.55
C PHE A 282 15.33 10.32 10.68
N ARG A 283 15.98 9.15 10.61
CA ARG A 283 16.91 8.66 11.65
C ARG A 283 18.29 8.27 11.14
N VAL A 284 18.43 7.89 9.88
CA VAL A 284 19.67 7.32 9.34
C VAL A 284 20.34 8.18 8.28
N LEU A 285 19.63 9.12 7.65
CA LEU A 285 20.16 9.96 6.57
C LEU A 285 20.83 11.22 7.13
N PRO A 286 22.17 11.37 7.01
CA PRO A 286 22.88 12.48 7.63
C PRO A 286 22.37 13.85 7.19
N SER A 287 22.02 14.04 5.91
CA SER A 287 21.48 15.33 5.44
C SER A 287 20.09 15.67 6.02
N ILE A 288 19.29 14.67 6.38
CA ILE A 288 17.99 14.86 7.04
C ILE A 288 18.18 15.05 8.56
N LEU A 289 19.16 14.38 9.17
CA LEU A 289 19.57 14.63 10.55
C LEU A 289 20.06 16.08 10.74
N GLU A 290 20.88 16.60 9.82
CA GLU A 290 21.31 18.00 9.78
C GLU A 290 20.12 18.98 9.76
N TRP A 291 19.06 18.69 8.97
CA TRP A 291 17.82 19.47 9.00
C TRP A 291 17.04 19.34 10.32
N MET A 292 17.04 18.16 10.96
CA MET A 292 16.40 17.98 12.26
C MET A 292 17.08 18.75 13.40
N GLU A 293 18.34 19.17 13.24
CA GLU A 293 19.04 20.03 14.20
C GLU A 293 18.69 21.52 14.05
N VAL A 294 18.10 21.94 12.92
CA VAL A 294 17.67 23.33 12.67
C VAL A 294 16.66 23.76 13.74
N LYS A 295 16.88 24.94 14.33
CA LYS A 295 16.01 25.50 15.39
C LYS A 295 15.10 26.56 14.81
N GLY A 296 13.86 26.62 15.33
CA GLY A 296 12.81 27.53 14.88
C GLY A 296 11.87 26.91 13.83
N LYS A 297 10.61 27.36 13.83
CA LYS A 297 9.55 26.81 12.96
C LYS A 297 9.72 27.29 11.52
N GLU A 298 10.00 28.59 11.33
CA GLU A 298 10.13 29.20 10.00
C GLU A 298 11.42 28.75 9.31
N GLU A 299 12.52 28.65 10.06
CA GLU A 299 13.82 28.16 9.59
C GLU A 299 13.71 26.72 9.05
N ARG A 300 12.99 25.83 9.74
CA ARG A 300 12.70 24.48 9.25
C ARG A 300 11.80 24.48 8.02
N LYS A 301 10.80 25.37 7.96
CA LYS A 301 9.86 25.49 6.85
C LYS A 301 10.54 25.93 5.56
N VAL A 302 11.42 26.93 5.65
CA VAL A 302 12.11 27.53 4.48
C VAL A 302 13.45 26.85 4.13
N HIS A 303 13.92 25.90 4.94
CA HIS A 303 15.17 25.19 4.66
C HIS A 303 15.13 24.54 3.27
N PRO A 304 16.13 24.80 2.40
CA PRO A 304 16.12 24.29 1.04
C PRO A 304 16.27 22.76 1.01
N TRP A 305 15.66 22.14 0.00
CA TRP A 305 15.99 20.77 -0.37
C TRP A 305 17.31 20.74 -1.14
N THR A 306 18.23 19.86 -0.76
CA THR A 306 19.58 19.81 -1.35
C THR A 306 19.76 18.61 -2.27
N ALA A 307 20.71 18.68 -3.20
CA ALA A 307 21.04 17.53 -4.06
C ALA A 307 21.50 16.30 -3.25
N ARG A 308 22.16 16.51 -2.11
CA ARG A 308 22.53 15.44 -1.17
C ARG A 308 21.29 14.77 -0.55
N MET A 309 20.29 15.57 -0.15
CA MET A 309 19.02 15.03 0.34
C MET A 309 18.29 14.23 -0.75
N GLU A 310 18.28 14.70 -2.02
CA GLU A 310 17.71 13.94 -3.15
C GLU A 310 18.38 12.57 -3.30
N GLU A 311 19.72 12.54 -3.32
CA GLU A 311 20.50 11.32 -3.51
C GLU A 311 20.35 10.34 -2.33
N GLU A 312 20.57 10.81 -1.10
CA GLU A 312 20.47 9.99 0.12
C GLU A 312 19.04 9.42 0.29
N THR A 313 18.01 10.24 0.01
CA THR A 313 16.61 9.81 0.15
C THR A 313 16.20 8.85 -0.97
N CYS A 314 16.57 9.11 -2.23
CA CYS A 314 16.26 8.17 -3.32
C CYS A 314 16.96 6.82 -3.13
N ARG A 315 18.21 6.84 -2.64
CA ARG A 315 18.94 5.61 -2.30
C ARG A 315 18.21 4.83 -1.20
N PHE A 316 17.84 5.50 -0.12
CA PHE A 316 17.13 4.91 1.02
C PHE A 316 15.87 4.14 0.61
N TYR A 317 14.94 4.78 -0.12
CA TYR A 317 13.70 4.09 -0.51
C TYR A 317 13.96 2.96 -1.51
N CYS A 318 14.89 3.12 -2.46
CA CYS A 318 15.25 2.06 -3.39
C CYS A 318 15.79 0.82 -2.65
N GLU A 319 16.75 1.02 -1.75
CA GLU A 319 17.37 -0.04 -0.95
C GLU A 319 16.36 -0.69 0.01
N LEU A 320 15.48 0.10 0.65
CA LEU A 320 14.41 -0.40 1.52
C LEU A 320 13.48 -1.36 0.79
N TYR A 321 12.99 -1.00 -0.40
CA TYR A 321 12.12 -1.88 -1.19
C TYR A 321 12.88 -3.11 -1.71
N LEU A 322 14.12 -2.95 -2.20
CA LEU A 322 14.95 -4.08 -2.64
C LEU A 322 15.23 -5.07 -1.48
N GLN A 323 15.39 -4.58 -0.25
CA GLN A 323 15.55 -5.42 0.94
C GLN A 323 14.23 -6.10 1.33
N CYS A 324 13.16 -5.34 1.54
CA CYS A 324 11.88 -5.88 2.03
C CYS A 324 11.23 -6.84 1.03
N PHE A 325 11.20 -6.49 -0.26
CA PHE A 325 10.62 -7.35 -1.30
C PHE A 325 11.61 -8.42 -1.77
N GLY A 326 12.88 -8.33 -1.36
CA GLY A 326 13.92 -9.32 -1.60
C GLY A 326 14.01 -10.44 -0.56
N GLU A 327 13.34 -10.32 0.60
CA GLU A 327 13.24 -11.43 1.57
C GLU A 327 12.57 -12.63 0.90
N GLU A 328 13.21 -13.80 0.96
CA GLU A 328 12.84 -15.00 0.18
C GLU A 328 11.34 -15.31 0.20
N VAL A 329 10.74 -15.33 1.39
CA VAL A 329 9.32 -15.66 1.57
C VAL A 329 8.35 -14.56 1.10
N ILE A 330 8.79 -13.30 1.08
CA ILE A 330 8.04 -12.18 0.50
C ILE A 330 8.17 -12.23 -1.02
N ARG A 331 9.39 -12.34 -1.56
CA ARG A 331 9.66 -12.47 -2.99
C ARG A 331 8.81 -13.57 -3.63
N ASP A 332 8.81 -14.77 -3.03
CA ASP A 332 8.10 -15.92 -3.58
C ASP A 332 6.58 -15.75 -3.54
N ALA A 333 6.05 -15.06 -2.52
CA ALA A 333 4.65 -14.70 -2.44
C ALA A 333 4.26 -13.61 -3.44
N LEU A 334 5.07 -12.54 -3.57
CA LEU A 334 4.84 -11.47 -4.54
C LEU A 334 4.98 -11.95 -5.99
N ALA A 335 5.75 -13.01 -6.25
CA ALA A 335 5.83 -13.65 -7.56
C ALA A 335 4.66 -14.61 -7.85
N SER A 336 4.12 -15.28 -6.83
CA SER A 336 3.11 -16.35 -7.00
C SER A 336 1.66 -15.87 -6.81
N ILE A 337 1.45 -14.80 -6.03
CA ILE A 337 0.13 -14.33 -5.61
C ILE A 337 -0.10 -12.90 -6.14
N PRO A 338 -1.03 -12.70 -7.09
CA PRO A 338 -1.28 -11.40 -7.71
C PRO A 338 -1.72 -10.35 -6.68
N TYR A 339 -0.92 -9.31 -6.45
CA TYR A 339 -1.19 -8.38 -5.34
C TYR A 339 -1.84 -7.05 -5.74
N VAL A 340 -2.51 -6.43 -4.77
CA VAL A 340 -3.14 -5.10 -4.83
C VAL A 340 -2.89 -4.42 -3.49
N PHE A 341 -2.05 -3.37 -3.48
CA PHE A 341 -1.70 -2.66 -2.24
C PHE A 341 -2.37 -1.28 -2.19
N ALA A 342 -2.79 -0.84 -1.01
CA ALA A 342 -3.07 0.55 -0.70
C ALA A 342 -1.86 1.16 0.01
N ILE A 343 -1.72 2.48 0.00
CA ILE A 343 -0.64 3.18 0.71
C ILE A 343 -1.06 3.57 2.13
N ASP A 344 -0.14 3.47 3.09
CA ASP A 344 -0.26 4.19 4.36
C ASP A 344 0.98 5.03 4.70
N ASP A 345 1.11 5.51 5.95
CA ASP A 345 2.25 6.35 6.30
C ASP A 345 3.57 5.60 6.40
N HIS A 346 3.65 4.37 6.90
CA HIS A 346 4.97 3.71 7.00
C HIS A 346 5.56 3.35 5.62
N ASP A 347 4.75 3.30 4.55
CA ASP A 347 5.27 3.23 3.16
C ASP A 347 6.02 4.51 2.72
N LEU A 348 5.81 5.62 3.45
CA LEU A 348 6.42 6.93 3.24
C LEU A 348 7.31 7.33 4.44
N PHE A 349 6.73 7.67 5.59
CA PHE A 349 7.32 7.75 6.93
C PHE A 349 6.21 7.95 7.98
N ASP A 350 6.36 7.38 9.18
CA ASP A 350 5.46 7.57 10.33
C ASP A 350 4.78 8.96 10.40
N GLY A 351 3.45 8.98 10.28
CA GLY A 351 2.62 10.17 10.45
C GLY A 351 2.41 11.06 9.22
N VAL A 352 2.80 10.70 7.98
CA VAL A 352 2.56 11.56 6.79
C VAL A 352 1.10 12.05 6.74
N GLY A 353 0.93 13.36 6.50
CA GLY A 353 -0.37 14.04 6.51
C GLY A 353 -0.85 14.51 7.89
N SER A 354 -0.23 14.07 9.00
CA SER A 354 -0.73 14.29 10.36
C SER A 354 0.07 15.32 11.18
N TYR A 355 1.16 15.87 10.63
CA TYR A 355 2.02 16.86 11.28
C TYR A 355 1.45 18.30 11.21
N PRO A 356 1.96 19.25 12.02
CA PRO A 356 1.64 20.67 11.87
C PRO A 356 1.92 21.21 10.45
N GLU A 357 1.08 22.13 9.98
CA GLU A 357 1.10 22.64 8.60
C GLU A 357 2.48 23.16 8.16
N TYR A 358 3.21 23.86 9.04
CA TYR A 358 4.55 24.39 8.73
C TYR A 358 5.59 23.29 8.42
N LEU A 359 5.45 22.09 8.99
CA LEU A 359 6.28 20.93 8.63
C LEU A 359 5.80 20.31 7.32
N GLN A 360 4.49 20.11 7.15
CA GLN A 360 3.94 19.56 5.92
C GLN A 360 4.23 20.41 4.67
N GLN A 361 4.35 21.74 4.85
CA GLN A 361 4.75 22.69 3.81
C GLN A 361 6.27 22.87 3.67
N SER A 362 7.08 22.20 4.50
CA SER A 362 8.55 22.28 4.40
C SER A 362 9.05 21.55 3.16
N GLN A 363 10.13 22.07 2.54
CA GLN A 363 10.73 21.42 1.37
C GLN A 363 11.22 20.00 1.67
N VAL A 364 11.63 19.72 2.90
CA VAL A 364 12.07 18.38 3.33
C VAL A 364 10.90 17.40 3.34
N PHE A 365 9.78 17.71 4.01
CA PHE A 365 8.63 16.80 4.04
C PHE A 365 8.03 16.58 2.65
N ILE A 366 7.90 17.63 1.84
CA ILE A 366 7.36 17.55 0.48
C ILE A 366 8.22 16.62 -0.39
N ASN A 367 9.55 16.74 -0.34
CA ASN A 367 10.43 15.95 -1.20
C ASN A 367 10.66 14.53 -0.67
N VAL A 368 10.73 14.30 0.64
CA VAL A 368 10.72 12.94 1.22
C VAL A 368 9.44 12.21 0.80
N THR A 369 8.27 12.86 0.94
CA THR A 369 6.98 12.31 0.50
C THR A 369 6.97 12.01 -1.00
N ARG A 370 7.43 12.95 -1.85
CA ARG A 370 7.53 12.76 -3.32
C ARG A 370 8.38 11.52 -3.68
N ILE A 371 9.53 11.35 -3.02
CA ILE A 371 10.44 10.24 -3.30
C ILE A 371 9.86 8.91 -2.79
N GLY A 372 9.24 8.90 -1.60
CA GLY A 372 8.49 7.74 -1.11
C GLY A 372 7.40 7.31 -2.09
N TYR A 373 6.60 8.26 -2.60
CA TYR A 373 5.60 7.98 -3.64
C TYR A 373 6.22 7.43 -4.92
N ARG A 374 7.37 7.94 -5.39
CA ARG A 374 8.05 7.38 -6.58
C ARG A 374 8.32 5.88 -6.40
N PHE A 375 8.93 5.47 -5.29
CA PHE A 375 9.26 4.06 -5.08
C PHE A 375 8.04 3.19 -4.73
N TYR A 376 7.04 3.73 -4.03
CA TYR A 376 5.72 3.10 -3.89
C TYR A 376 5.11 2.79 -5.26
N LEU A 377 5.07 3.76 -6.18
CA LEU A 377 4.49 3.56 -7.51
C LEU A 377 5.25 2.51 -8.32
N LEU A 378 6.58 2.53 -8.26
CA LEU A 378 7.42 1.56 -8.95
C LEU A 378 7.19 0.15 -8.41
N PHE A 379 7.41 -0.08 -7.12
CA PHE A 379 7.36 -1.42 -6.52
C PHE A 379 5.96 -1.93 -6.27
N GLN A 380 5.02 -1.11 -5.77
CA GLN A 380 3.68 -1.56 -5.36
C GLN A 380 2.61 -1.42 -6.45
N HIS A 381 2.85 -0.60 -7.48
CA HIS A 381 1.87 -0.32 -8.55
C HIS A 381 2.35 -0.61 -9.97
N HIS A 382 3.66 -0.81 -10.15
CA HIS A 382 4.37 -0.98 -11.43
C HIS A 382 4.15 0.21 -12.38
N THR A 383 4.17 1.44 -11.86
CA THR A 383 3.88 2.65 -12.63
C THR A 383 4.78 3.81 -12.22
N THR A 384 4.62 4.94 -12.89
CA THR A 384 5.23 6.24 -12.54
C THR A 384 4.13 7.29 -12.43
N PRO A 385 4.37 8.48 -11.84
CA PRO A 385 3.36 9.53 -11.78
C PRO A 385 2.74 9.88 -13.15
N GLU A 386 3.54 9.80 -14.23
CA GLU A 386 3.16 10.12 -15.61
C GLU A 386 2.32 9.00 -16.25
N LEU A 387 2.54 7.74 -15.86
CA LEU A 387 1.82 6.57 -16.36
C LEU A 387 0.57 6.21 -15.54
N ALA A 388 0.50 6.64 -14.29
CA ALA A 388 -0.50 6.19 -13.31
C ALA A 388 -1.95 6.36 -13.79
N GLN A 389 -2.28 7.46 -14.47
CA GLN A 389 -3.63 7.68 -14.99
C GLN A 389 -4.00 6.66 -16.09
N ALA A 390 -3.07 6.35 -17.00
CA ALA A 390 -3.27 5.34 -18.04
C ALA A 390 -3.35 3.92 -17.47
N ASP A 391 -2.67 3.68 -16.34
CA ASP A 391 -2.71 2.41 -15.59
C ASP A 391 -3.94 2.26 -14.66
N GLY A 392 -4.89 3.20 -14.72
CA GLY A 392 -6.15 3.13 -14.00
C GLY A 392 -6.10 3.60 -12.54
N TYR A 393 -5.14 4.45 -12.18
CA TYR A 393 -5.12 5.20 -10.92
C TYR A 393 -5.67 6.61 -11.13
N PHE A 394 -6.25 7.22 -10.09
CA PHE A 394 -6.82 8.56 -10.18
C PHE A 394 -6.78 9.34 -8.86
N SER A 395 -6.86 10.66 -8.98
CA SER A 395 -6.92 11.62 -7.87
C SER A 395 -7.53 12.92 -8.36
N SER A 396 -8.34 13.58 -7.51
CA SER A 396 -8.88 14.90 -7.84
C SER A 396 -7.81 16.00 -7.88
N THR A 397 -6.73 15.85 -7.10
CA THR A 397 -5.63 16.84 -7.02
C THR A 397 -4.38 16.46 -7.81
N GLY A 398 -4.40 15.40 -8.61
CA GLY A 398 -3.20 14.85 -9.26
C GLY A 398 -2.05 14.40 -8.33
N ARG A 399 -2.33 14.08 -7.06
CA ARG A 399 -1.30 13.69 -6.07
C ARG A 399 -1.51 12.30 -5.45
N GLY A 400 -2.74 11.80 -5.45
CA GLY A 400 -3.08 10.48 -4.90
C GLY A 400 -3.26 9.40 -5.97
N TYR A 401 -3.27 8.14 -5.53
CA TYR A 401 -3.31 6.98 -6.42
C TYR A 401 -4.44 6.00 -6.06
N ASN A 402 -5.68 6.52 -6.06
CA ASN A 402 -6.88 5.73 -5.82
C ASN A 402 -7.15 4.77 -6.99
N PHE A 403 -7.83 3.63 -6.73
CA PHE A 403 -8.09 2.63 -7.76
C PHE A 403 -9.36 1.78 -7.55
N TYR A 404 -9.80 1.12 -8.62
CA TYR A 404 -10.79 0.05 -8.61
C TYR A 404 -10.17 -1.29 -9.07
N ARG A 405 -10.64 -2.41 -8.53
CA ARG A 405 -10.35 -3.78 -9.01
C ARG A 405 -11.61 -4.64 -8.95
N LYS A 406 -11.79 -5.57 -9.89
CA LYS A 406 -12.86 -6.61 -9.82
C LYS A 406 -12.25 -7.92 -9.33
N PHE A 407 -12.81 -8.51 -8.27
CA PHE A 407 -12.41 -9.82 -7.72
C PHE A 407 -13.50 -10.85 -8.01
N GLY A 408 -13.64 -11.16 -9.30
CA GLY A 408 -14.79 -11.87 -9.86
C GLY A 408 -15.89 -10.89 -10.27
N TYR A 409 -16.94 -11.40 -10.92
CA TYR A 409 -18.01 -10.53 -11.44
C TYR A 409 -18.91 -9.95 -10.33
N GLN A 410 -18.88 -10.50 -9.09
CA GLN A 410 -19.71 -10.01 -7.99
C GLN A 410 -19.02 -9.04 -7.02
N ASN A 411 -17.69 -8.89 -7.04
CA ASN A 411 -16.96 -8.07 -6.06
C ASN A 411 -16.21 -6.91 -6.72
N LEU A 412 -16.49 -5.69 -6.28
CA LEU A 412 -15.72 -4.50 -6.61
C LEU A 412 -14.89 -4.07 -5.39
N VAL A 413 -13.58 -3.91 -5.56
CA VAL A 413 -12.64 -3.45 -4.53
C VAL A 413 -12.20 -2.03 -4.84
N LEU A 414 -12.30 -1.15 -3.84
CA LEU A 414 -11.97 0.28 -3.89
C LEU A 414 -10.74 0.50 -3.00
N GLY A 415 -9.62 0.91 -3.58
CA GLY A 415 -8.46 1.35 -2.82
C GLY A 415 -8.38 2.88 -2.81
N VAL A 416 -8.23 3.47 -1.63
CA VAL A 416 -8.10 4.92 -1.47
C VAL A 416 -6.76 5.29 -0.87
N ASP A 417 -6.09 6.22 -1.55
CA ASP A 417 -4.87 6.87 -1.05
C ASP A 417 -5.27 7.85 0.05
N SER A 418 -5.12 7.43 1.29
CA SER A 418 -5.50 8.22 2.46
C SER A 418 -4.41 9.20 2.93
N ARG A 419 -3.34 9.39 2.15
CA ARG A 419 -2.14 10.15 2.56
C ARG A 419 -1.86 11.38 1.68
N ALA A 420 -2.08 11.30 0.37
CA ALA A 420 -1.76 12.39 -0.57
C ALA A 420 -2.51 13.72 -0.33
N GLU A 421 -3.72 13.63 0.23
CA GLU A 421 -4.62 14.77 0.48
C GLU A 421 -4.80 15.08 1.97
N ARG A 422 -4.10 14.34 2.85
CA ARG A 422 -4.30 14.38 4.29
C ARG A 422 -3.68 15.63 4.92
N ASN A 423 -4.42 16.21 5.85
CA ASN A 423 -3.97 17.22 6.79
C ASN A 423 -4.69 17.01 8.14
N VAL A 424 -4.40 17.84 9.15
CA VAL A 424 -4.99 17.75 10.49
C VAL A 424 -6.52 17.94 10.58
N HIS A 425 -7.17 18.32 9.47
CA HIS A 425 -8.62 18.54 9.38
C HIS A 425 -9.34 17.64 8.36
N GLN A 426 -8.61 16.95 7.47
CA GLN A 426 -9.18 16.20 6.35
C GLN A 426 -8.27 15.04 5.95
N ILE A 427 -8.83 13.89 5.58
CA ILE A 427 -8.08 12.73 5.04
C ILE A 427 -8.03 12.79 3.51
N ASN A 428 -9.20 12.85 2.86
CA ASN A 428 -9.36 13.06 1.42
C ASN A 428 -10.36 14.19 1.17
N THR A 429 -10.18 14.90 0.06
CA THR A 429 -11.09 15.94 -0.42
C THR A 429 -12.47 15.40 -0.73
N PRO A 430 -13.54 16.22 -0.61
CA PRO A 430 -14.87 15.85 -1.09
C PRO A 430 -14.88 15.41 -2.57
N GLN A 431 -14.04 16.03 -3.40
CA GLN A 431 -13.91 15.72 -4.83
C GLN A 431 -13.33 14.31 -5.06
N THR A 432 -12.32 13.89 -4.29
CA THR A 432 -11.81 12.51 -4.37
C THR A 432 -12.86 11.49 -3.91
N TRP A 433 -13.65 11.79 -2.88
CA TRP A 433 -14.80 10.95 -2.49
C TRP A 433 -15.88 10.87 -3.59
N GLU A 434 -16.21 12.01 -4.20
CA GLU A 434 -17.16 12.07 -5.31
C GLU A 434 -16.67 11.22 -6.50
N MET A 435 -15.41 11.34 -6.89
CA MET A 435 -14.81 10.49 -7.93
C MET A 435 -14.84 9.00 -7.58
N MET A 436 -14.57 8.64 -6.31
CA MET A 436 -14.62 7.25 -5.81
C MET A 436 -16.03 6.64 -5.89
N PHE A 437 -17.07 7.41 -5.55
CA PHE A 437 -18.45 6.90 -5.58
C PHE A 437 -19.06 6.94 -6.99
N GLN A 438 -18.77 7.98 -7.79
CA GLN A 438 -19.22 8.05 -9.19
C GLN A 438 -18.63 6.92 -10.04
N GLY A 439 -17.35 6.58 -9.87
CA GLY A 439 -16.75 5.45 -10.60
C GLY A 439 -17.32 4.11 -10.13
N ALA A 440 -17.54 3.92 -8.82
CA ALA A 440 -18.24 2.73 -8.32
C ALA A 440 -19.66 2.60 -8.90
N GLU A 441 -20.44 3.70 -8.97
CA GLU A 441 -21.74 3.71 -9.64
C GLU A 441 -21.65 3.35 -11.13
N GLN A 442 -20.62 3.82 -11.85
CA GLN A 442 -20.40 3.45 -13.25
C GLN A 442 -20.17 1.93 -13.39
N PHE A 443 -19.40 1.32 -12.49
CA PHE A 443 -19.28 -0.15 -12.45
C PHE A 443 -20.63 -0.83 -12.19
N LEU A 444 -21.44 -0.36 -11.23
CA LEU A 444 -22.76 -0.93 -10.94
C LEU A 444 -23.71 -0.82 -12.15
N ARG A 445 -23.70 0.32 -12.85
CA ARG A 445 -24.53 0.56 -14.06
C ARG A 445 -24.05 -0.24 -15.27
N ALA A 446 -22.75 -0.44 -15.43
CA ALA A 446 -22.17 -1.26 -16.48
C ALA A 446 -22.32 -2.78 -16.24
N ASN A 447 -22.56 -3.19 -15.00
CA ASN A 447 -22.70 -4.60 -14.60
C ASN A 447 -24.03 -4.84 -13.84
N PRO A 448 -25.23 -4.55 -14.43
CA PRO A 448 -26.49 -4.49 -13.69
C PRO A 448 -26.81 -5.78 -12.95
N GLY A 449 -26.95 -5.68 -11.63
CA GLY A 449 -27.29 -6.82 -10.76
C GLY A 449 -26.20 -7.90 -10.65
N GLN A 450 -25.03 -7.75 -11.29
CA GLN A 450 -23.91 -8.68 -11.14
C GLN A 450 -23.11 -8.39 -9.87
N ILE A 451 -22.62 -7.16 -9.71
CA ILE A 451 -21.87 -6.73 -8.53
C ILE A 451 -22.79 -6.77 -7.31
N LYS A 452 -22.42 -7.57 -6.30
CA LYS A 452 -23.13 -7.76 -5.03
C LYS A 452 -22.42 -7.11 -3.86
N ASN A 453 -21.09 -7.08 -3.90
CA ASN A 453 -20.25 -6.60 -2.80
C ASN A 453 -19.34 -5.46 -3.26
N ILE A 454 -19.22 -4.43 -2.42
CA ILE A 454 -18.23 -3.38 -2.54
C ILE A 454 -17.33 -3.48 -1.30
N CYS A 455 -16.05 -3.77 -1.52
CA CYS A 455 -15.04 -3.82 -0.46
C CYS A 455 -14.21 -2.54 -0.53
N PHE A 456 -14.08 -1.84 0.60
CA PHE A 456 -13.33 -0.60 0.69
C PHE A 456 -12.05 -0.83 1.50
N ILE A 457 -10.90 -0.60 0.86
CA ILE A 457 -9.58 -0.71 1.47
C ILE A 457 -9.14 0.68 1.92
N ALA A 458 -9.18 0.89 3.23
CA ALA A 458 -8.68 2.07 3.91
C ALA A 458 -7.57 1.64 4.86
N ALA A 459 -6.43 2.31 4.78
CA ALA A 459 -5.30 1.99 5.63
C ALA A 459 -5.52 2.41 7.10
N VAL A 460 -6.17 3.56 7.31
CA VAL A 460 -6.63 4.00 8.64
C VAL A 460 -8.09 3.60 8.87
N PRO A 461 -8.46 3.04 10.05
CA PRO A 461 -9.84 2.66 10.36
C PRO A 461 -10.83 3.83 10.27
N ILE A 462 -11.77 3.74 9.31
CA ILE A 462 -12.83 4.75 9.09
C ILE A 462 -13.74 4.88 10.32
N ALA A 463 -14.08 3.75 10.95
CA ALA A 463 -14.95 3.66 12.11
C ALA A 463 -14.16 3.31 13.38
N TYR A 464 -13.21 4.16 13.77
CA TYR A 464 -12.58 4.03 15.08
C TYR A 464 -13.55 4.51 16.18
N PRO A 465 -13.82 3.73 17.24
CA PRO A 465 -14.61 4.23 18.36
C PRO A 465 -13.86 5.41 18.99
N ARG A 466 -14.46 6.60 18.96
CA ARG A 466 -13.85 7.80 19.56
C ARG A 466 -13.67 7.57 21.06
N MET A 467 -12.44 7.22 21.46
CA MET A 467 -12.03 7.03 22.85
C MET A 467 -12.01 8.32 23.68
N GLY A 468 -12.72 9.37 23.25
CA GLY A 468 -12.91 10.60 24.02
C GLY A 468 -13.48 10.34 25.42
N PHE A 469 -14.24 9.26 25.63
CA PHE A 469 -14.69 8.86 26.96
C PHE A 469 -13.55 8.32 27.85
N ALA A 470 -12.57 7.60 27.27
CA ALA A 470 -11.38 7.14 27.99
C ALA A 470 -10.42 8.31 28.25
N ASP A 471 -10.21 9.18 27.26
CA ASP A 471 -9.40 10.39 27.41
C ASP A 471 -9.98 11.36 28.44
N ASP A 472 -11.30 11.57 28.45
CA ASP A 472 -11.95 12.44 29.44
C ASP A 472 -12.03 11.81 30.83
N ALA A 473 -12.14 10.46 30.92
CA ALA A 473 -11.99 9.75 32.18
C ALA A 473 -10.55 9.87 32.74
N LEU A 474 -9.53 9.72 31.88
CA LEU A 474 -8.13 9.90 32.25
C LEU A 474 -7.80 11.34 32.65
N LYS A 475 -8.33 12.35 31.92
CA LYS A 475 -8.23 13.77 32.31
C LYS A 475 -8.88 14.04 33.66
N LYS A 476 -10.06 13.46 33.95
CA LYS A 476 -10.75 13.59 35.25
C LYS A 476 -9.95 12.92 36.37
N LEU A 477 -9.40 11.72 36.15
CA LEU A 477 -8.53 11.04 37.12
C LEU A 477 -7.21 11.78 37.39
N GLY A 478 -6.60 12.37 36.34
CA GLY A 478 -5.38 13.18 36.46
C GLY A 478 -5.60 14.49 37.22
N SER A 479 -6.72 15.19 36.96
CA SER A 479 -7.06 16.44 37.65
C SER A 479 -7.44 16.23 39.13
N VAL A 480 -8.10 15.11 39.47
CA VAL A 480 -8.37 14.75 40.87
C VAL A 480 -7.07 14.51 41.66
N LYS A 481 -6.06 13.85 41.07
CA LYS A 481 -4.74 13.67 41.72
C LYS A 481 -3.99 14.98 41.95
N LEU A 482 -4.13 15.97 41.07
CA LEU A 482 -3.53 17.30 41.26
C LEU A 482 -4.22 18.15 42.33
N ALA A 483 -5.51 17.93 42.58
CA ALA A 483 -6.23 18.59 43.67
C ALA A 483 -5.84 18.01 45.05
N ALA A 484 -5.72 16.69 45.16
CA ALA A 484 -5.39 16.00 46.42
C ALA A 484 -3.95 16.25 46.92
N ASN A 485 -3.03 16.70 46.06
CA ASN A 485 -1.66 17.07 46.43
C ASN A 485 -1.50 18.58 46.75
N LYS A 486 -2.61 19.32 46.91
CA LYS A 486 -2.61 20.76 47.24
C LYS A 486 -3.52 21.13 48.42
N SER A 487 -3.98 20.14 49.19
CA SER A 487 -4.81 20.28 50.39
C SER A 487 -4.05 19.86 51.64
#